data_AF-A0A940F2U3-F1
#
_entry.id   AF-A0A940F2U3-F1
#
_cell.length_a   1.000
_cell.length_b   1.000
_cell.length_c   1.000
_cell.angle_alpha   90.00
_cell.angle_beta   90.00
_cell.angle_gamma   90.00
#
_symmetry.space_group_name_H-M   'P 1'
#
loop_
_entity.id
_entity.type
_entity.pdbx_description
1 polymer ?
#
loop_
_entity_poly.entity_id
_entity_poly.type
_entity_poly.pdbx_seq_one_letter_code
_entity_poly.pdbx_strand_id
1 'polypeptide(L)'
;MPTHGIAPIDPYAQPYADARAQLTPPHQSQYAMNDPYAPRRTQPAPPQADPAPQPQQAYSAPDPHAQQPYAAPDPYAPPQPPYPDPSAYGQPPQPYVDPAAYPGPYVPQPAPAPVHQPVLSPYVAQAPPQAPPAPYPAHVAYADRSDGRPPMGPPPGDGERKSAWNKWSYGLIAIAVVVLAVLGAAQLKARKAEASVKPLVVALSQRNASARCPRYITSVLTNVGSVRLDSEGRIADRTDLTGPVCDGLRNLYKPGGTAELACLTNGGKCSRNALISVVSISVVAHESMHLRGQLDEGRAECESIGESEAISRTLKIPLQQARVISYLHYAGMNPYTPDRYQVSASNCAPVAALEADLPGDPAILDRLRVQTSNTWRELAT
;
A
#
# COMPACT_ATOMS: atom_id res chain seq x y z
N MET A 1 -6.03 -65.57 -6.22
CA MET A 1 -5.61 -64.57 -5.22
C MET A 1 -5.50 -63.24 -5.94
N PRO A 2 -6.33 -62.23 -5.62
CA PRO A 2 -6.33 -60.97 -6.34
C PRO A 2 -5.20 -60.05 -5.86
N THR A 3 -4.45 -59.50 -6.81
CA THR A 3 -3.46 -58.45 -6.61
C THR A 3 -4.17 -57.10 -6.53
N HIS A 4 -4.20 -56.49 -5.33
CA HIS A 4 -4.65 -55.11 -5.17
C HIS A 4 -3.55 -54.15 -5.62
N GLY A 5 -3.81 -53.42 -6.70
CA GLY A 5 -2.98 -52.31 -7.15
C GLY A 5 -3.15 -51.09 -6.24
N ILE A 6 -2.05 -50.60 -5.68
CA ILE A 6 -1.99 -49.35 -4.92
C ILE A 6 -1.88 -48.20 -5.93
N ALA A 7 -2.85 -47.28 -5.89
CA ALA A 7 -2.80 -46.06 -6.68
C ALA A 7 -1.67 -45.13 -6.18
N PRO A 8 -0.97 -44.41 -7.07
CA PRO A 8 0.08 -43.48 -6.66
C PRO A 8 -0.52 -42.30 -5.86
N ILE A 9 0.07 -42.06 -4.69
CA ILE A 9 -0.19 -40.91 -3.84
C ILE A 9 0.46 -39.69 -4.49
N ASP A 10 -0.32 -38.67 -4.79
CA ASP A 10 0.14 -37.36 -5.26
C ASP A 10 0.69 -36.56 -4.05
N PRO A 11 2.00 -36.24 -3.99
CA PRO A 11 2.59 -35.53 -2.85
C PRO A 11 2.28 -34.02 -2.84
N TYR A 12 1.49 -33.49 -3.78
CA TYR A 12 1.12 -32.07 -3.85
C TYR A 12 -0.39 -31.80 -3.73
N ALA A 13 -1.21 -32.82 -3.52
CA ALA A 13 -2.62 -32.64 -3.20
C ALA A 13 -2.80 -32.40 -1.68
N GLN A 14 -3.05 -31.14 -1.30
CA GLN A 14 -3.49 -30.64 0.02
C GLN A 14 -2.43 -30.54 1.14
N PRO A 15 -2.30 -29.35 1.75
CA PRO A 15 -2.98 -29.16 3.03
C PRO A 15 -3.57 -27.74 3.18
N TYR A 16 -4.86 -27.57 2.84
CA TYR A 16 -5.64 -26.43 3.36
C TYR A 16 -7.05 -26.83 3.84
N ALA A 17 -7.38 -28.13 3.83
CA ALA A 17 -8.67 -28.61 4.33
C ALA A 17 -8.79 -28.68 5.86
N ASP A 18 -7.69 -28.75 6.62
CA ASP A 18 -7.73 -29.04 8.07
C ASP A 18 -7.61 -27.82 9.01
N ALA A 19 -7.46 -26.60 8.49
CA ALA A 19 -7.44 -25.39 9.32
C ALA A 19 -8.83 -24.99 9.88
N ARG A 20 -9.90 -25.73 9.56
CA ARG A 20 -11.28 -25.44 10.02
C ARG A 20 -11.70 -26.19 11.28
N ALA A 21 -10.92 -27.16 11.78
CA ALA A 21 -11.36 -28.06 12.85
C ALA A 21 -10.82 -27.76 14.26
N GLN A 22 -10.03 -26.68 14.46
CA GLN A 22 -9.46 -26.35 15.79
C GLN A 22 -9.71 -24.92 16.28
N LEU A 23 -10.66 -24.20 15.70
CA LEU A 23 -11.11 -22.90 16.23
C LEU A 23 -12.26 -23.08 17.23
N THR A 24 -11.98 -23.71 18.37
CA THR A 24 -12.69 -23.34 19.59
C THR A 24 -12.12 -22.02 20.07
N PRO A 25 -12.91 -20.95 20.21
CA PRO A 25 -12.39 -19.66 20.60
C PRO A 25 -11.87 -19.73 22.05
N PRO A 26 -10.59 -19.49 22.35
CA PRO A 26 -10.27 -18.99 23.66
C PRO A 26 -10.91 -17.60 23.77
N HIS A 27 -11.50 -17.35 24.93
CA HIS A 27 -12.13 -16.09 25.34
C HIS A 27 -11.59 -14.87 24.58
N GLN A 28 -12.49 -14.16 23.89
CA GLN A 28 -12.27 -12.77 23.50
C GLN A 28 -11.89 -11.99 24.75
N SER A 29 -10.61 -11.75 24.91
CA SER A 29 -10.14 -10.78 25.85
C SER A 29 -10.16 -9.41 25.18
N GLN A 30 -11.22 -8.66 25.43
CA GLN A 30 -11.12 -7.21 25.50
C GLN A 30 -10.11 -6.87 26.61
N TYR A 31 -8.85 -6.65 26.25
CA TYR A 31 -7.84 -6.02 27.09
C TYR A 31 -7.23 -4.87 26.29
N ALA A 32 -7.02 -3.67 26.81
CA ALA A 32 -7.53 -2.98 27.97
C ALA A 32 -7.27 -1.49 27.66
N MET A 33 -8.32 -0.66 27.66
CA MET A 33 -8.14 0.75 27.97
C MET A 33 -7.82 0.84 29.47
N ASN A 34 -6.82 1.64 29.82
CA ASN A 34 -6.48 2.09 31.17
C ASN A 34 -6.02 1.01 32.18
N ASP A 35 -4.70 0.83 32.29
CA ASP A 35 -4.05 0.30 33.50
C ASP A 35 -3.69 1.48 34.43
N PRO A 36 -4.41 1.69 35.55
CA PRO A 36 -4.10 2.74 36.51
C PRO A 36 -2.89 2.44 37.42
N TYR A 37 -2.23 1.28 37.27
CA TYR A 37 -1.10 0.86 38.09
C TYR A 37 0.21 0.64 37.30
N ALA A 38 0.26 1.01 36.02
CA ALA A 38 1.53 1.06 35.30
C ALA A 38 2.51 1.99 36.05
N PRO A 39 3.70 1.51 36.46
CA PRO A 39 4.67 2.35 37.16
C PRO A 39 5.01 3.56 36.30
N ARG A 40 4.89 4.77 36.86
CA ARG A 40 5.34 6.01 36.21
C ARG A 40 6.76 5.79 35.71
N ARG A 41 6.94 5.68 34.39
CA ARG A 41 8.24 5.87 33.77
C ARG A 41 8.66 7.30 34.13
N THR A 42 9.72 7.43 34.92
CA THR A 42 10.43 8.70 35.09
C THR A 42 10.82 9.18 33.70
N GLN A 43 10.24 10.32 33.28
CA GLN A 43 10.73 11.04 32.12
C GLN A 43 12.23 11.32 32.34
N PRO A 44 13.11 10.97 31.39
CA PRO A 44 14.47 11.50 31.42
C PRO A 44 14.39 13.03 31.43
N ALA A 45 15.31 13.65 32.19
CA ALA A 45 15.41 15.09 32.27
C ALA A 45 15.45 15.71 30.86
N PRO A 46 14.77 16.86 30.64
CA PRO A 46 14.84 17.54 29.36
C PRO A 46 16.30 17.81 28.99
N PRO A 47 16.72 17.59 27.73
CA PRO A 47 18.04 17.94 27.28
C PRO A 47 18.27 19.43 27.56
N GLN A 48 19.47 19.77 28.07
CA GLN A 48 19.88 21.14 28.24
C GLN A 48 19.78 21.87 26.91
N ALA A 49 19.23 23.09 26.94
CA ALA A 49 19.07 23.92 25.75
C ALA A 49 20.44 24.15 25.08
N ASP A 50 20.53 23.82 23.80
CA ASP A 50 21.67 24.17 22.97
C ASP A 50 21.85 25.71 22.95
N PRO A 51 23.10 26.21 22.93
CA PRO A 51 23.36 27.63 22.79
C PRO A 51 22.75 28.18 21.49
N ALA A 52 22.21 29.39 21.57
CA ALA A 52 21.54 30.08 20.48
C ALA A 52 22.39 30.05 19.18
N PRO A 53 21.78 29.74 18.02
CA PRO A 53 22.51 29.71 16.76
C PRO A 53 23.05 31.11 16.44
N GLN A 54 24.34 31.17 16.12
CA GLN A 54 24.96 32.40 15.60
C GLN A 54 24.29 32.81 14.27
N PRO A 55 24.19 34.13 13.99
CA PRO A 55 23.59 34.63 12.76
C PRO A 55 24.34 34.08 11.55
N GLN A 56 23.63 33.28 10.74
CA GLN A 56 24.14 32.76 9.47
C GLN A 56 24.34 33.93 8.51
N GLN A 57 25.57 34.07 7.99
CA GLN A 57 25.84 34.95 6.86
C GLN A 57 25.01 34.48 5.66
N ALA A 58 24.31 35.41 5.03
CA ALA A 58 23.51 35.16 3.84
C ALA A 58 24.43 34.74 2.68
N TYR A 59 24.44 33.44 2.37
CA TYR A 59 24.96 32.95 1.11
C TYR A 59 23.92 33.19 0.02
N SER A 60 24.24 34.06 -0.93
CA SER A 60 23.47 34.22 -2.16
C SER A 60 23.36 32.88 -2.88
N ALA A 61 22.13 32.43 -3.14
CA ALA A 61 21.87 31.24 -3.94
C ALA A 61 22.38 31.47 -5.38
N PRO A 62 23.09 30.51 -5.99
CA PRO A 62 23.50 30.60 -7.38
C PRO A 62 22.29 30.54 -8.31
N ASP A 63 22.32 31.37 -9.35
CA ASP A 63 21.31 31.48 -10.40
C ASP A 63 21.06 30.13 -11.10
N PRO A 64 19.83 29.57 -11.06
CA PRO A 64 19.50 28.30 -11.70
C PRO A 64 19.53 28.33 -13.23
N HIS A 65 19.81 29.49 -13.86
CA HIS A 65 19.89 29.65 -15.31
C HIS A 65 21.32 29.82 -15.86
N ALA A 66 22.36 29.72 -15.03
CA ALA A 66 23.74 29.71 -15.52
C ALA A 66 24.04 28.38 -16.24
N GLN A 67 23.85 28.37 -17.56
CA GLN A 67 24.31 27.28 -18.43
C GLN A 67 25.83 27.14 -18.25
N GLN A 68 26.28 26.00 -17.74
CA GLN A 68 27.71 25.69 -17.75
C GLN A 68 28.17 25.51 -19.20
N PRO A 69 29.21 26.22 -19.64
CA PRO A 69 29.78 25.98 -20.97
C PRO A 69 30.32 24.54 -21.00
N TYR A 70 29.97 23.82 -22.06
CA TYR A 70 30.54 22.50 -22.36
C TYR A 70 32.06 22.60 -22.33
N ALA A 71 32.69 21.93 -21.36
CA ALA A 71 34.13 21.80 -21.33
C ALA A 71 34.57 21.04 -22.59
N ALA A 72 35.41 21.68 -23.41
CA ALA A 72 36.04 21.02 -24.55
C ALA A 72 36.83 19.80 -24.04
N PRO A 73 36.81 18.67 -24.76
CA PRO A 73 37.55 17.48 -24.37
C PRO A 73 39.04 17.81 -24.23
N ASP A 74 39.64 17.36 -23.14
CA ASP A 74 41.06 17.55 -22.83
C ASP A 74 41.92 16.89 -23.93
N PRO A 75 42.69 17.66 -24.72
CA PRO A 75 43.51 17.12 -25.81
C PRO A 75 44.67 16.25 -25.31
N TYR A 76 44.89 16.18 -23.99
CA TYR A 76 45.92 15.35 -23.37
C TYR A 76 45.38 14.14 -22.62
N ALA A 77 44.08 13.84 -22.72
CA ALA A 77 43.53 12.62 -22.14
C ALA A 77 44.21 11.39 -22.78
N PRO A 78 44.83 10.50 -21.97
CA PRO A 78 45.43 9.29 -22.51
C PRO A 78 44.33 8.43 -23.17
N PRO A 79 44.66 7.71 -24.26
CA PRO A 79 43.70 6.85 -24.93
C PRO A 79 43.10 5.87 -23.91
N GLN A 80 41.77 5.85 -23.84
CA GLN A 80 41.04 4.90 -23.01
C GLN A 80 41.46 3.48 -23.42
N PRO A 81 41.82 2.61 -22.47
CA PRO A 81 42.11 1.22 -22.81
C PRO A 81 40.87 0.59 -23.47
N PRO A 82 41.05 -0.32 -24.43
CA PRO A 82 39.93 -1.00 -25.06
C PRO A 82 39.09 -1.69 -23.99
N TYR A 83 37.76 -1.54 -24.10
CA TYR A 83 36.82 -2.28 -23.26
C TYR A 83 37.13 -3.78 -23.34
N PRO A 84 37.27 -4.48 -22.19
CA PRO A 84 37.54 -5.90 -22.20
C PRO A 84 36.38 -6.64 -22.89
N ASP A 85 36.74 -7.52 -23.81
CA ASP A 85 35.81 -8.42 -24.50
C ASP A 85 35.03 -9.25 -23.46
N PRO A 86 33.68 -9.15 -23.39
CA PRO A 86 32.86 -9.95 -22.49
C PRO A 86 33.04 -11.46 -22.69
N SER A 87 33.57 -11.89 -23.84
CA SER A 87 33.84 -13.29 -24.18
C SER A 87 35.03 -13.89 -23.41
N ALA A 88 35.86 -13.06 -22.76
CA ALA A 88 37.07 -13.49 -22.04
C ALA A 88 36.78 -14.02 -20.62
N TYR A 89 35.57 -13.84 -20.10
CA TYR A 89 35.17 -14.44 -18.83
C TYR A 89 34.76 -15.89 -19.07
N GLY A 90 35.73 -16.80 -18.95
CA GLY A 90 35.46 -18.23 -18.85
C GLY A 90 34.42 -18.51 -17.76
N GLN A 91 33.63 -19.57 -17.95
CA GLN A 91 32.60 -19.98 -17.00
C GLN A 91 33.19 -20.03 -15.57
N PRO A 92 32.47 -19.52 -14.56
CA PRO A 92 32.94 -19.60 -13.18
C PRO A 92 33.20 -21.07 -12.82
N PRO A 93 34.30 -21.37 -12.10
CA PRO A 93 34.59 -22.73 -11.68
C PRO A 93 33.41 -23.28 -10.88
N GLN A 94 32.88 -24.42 -11.32
CA GLN A 94 31.86 -25.15 -10.57
C GLN A 94 32.42 -25.49 -9.19
N PRO A 95 31.66 -25.31 -8.10
CA PRO A 95 32.12 -25.68 -6.77
C PRO A 95 32.51 -27.17 -6.75
N TYR A 96 33.76 -27.45 -6.38
CA TYR A 96 34.25 -28.81 -6.17
C TYR A 96 33.52 -29.39 -4.95
N VAL A 97 32.65 -30.36 -5.19
CA VAL A 97 31.95 -31.11 -4.15
C VAL A 97 32.80 -32.34 -3.84
N ASP A 98 33.36 -32.41 -2.63
CA ASP A 98 34.09 -33.59 -2.14
C ASP A 98 33.10 -34.76 -1.96
N PRO A 99 33.19 -35.84 -2.75
CA PRO A 99 32.28 -36.99 -2.66
C PRO A 99 32.43 -37.77 -1.35
N ALA A 100 33.51 -37.57 -0.59
CA ALA A 100 33.77 -38.30 0.65
C ALA A 100 33.05 -37.74 1.89
N ALA A 101 32.43 -36.55 1.80
CA ALA A 101 31.83 -35.88 2.94
C ALA A 101 30.38 -36.32 3.29
N TYR A 102 29.75 -37.20 2.49
CA TYR A 102 28.38 -37.66 2.73
C TYR A 102 28.24 -39.19 2.55
N PRO A 103 28.34 -39.99 3.61
CA PRO A 103 27.91 -41.38 3.58
C PRO A 103 26.38 -41.42 3.71
N GLY A 104 25.68 -41.13 2.61
CA GLY A 104 24.23 -41.27 2.52
C GLY A 104 23.82 -41.68 1.10
N PRO A 105 22.81 -42.55 0.93
CA PRO A 105 22.38 -42.97 -0.40
C PRO A 105 21.89 -41.75 -1.20
N TYR A 106 22.57 -41.47 -2.31
CA TYR A 106 22.21 -40.42 -3.25
C TYR A 106 20.86 -40.77 -3.90
N VAL A 107 19.80 -40.08 -3.50
CA VAL A 107 18.50 -40.12 -4.19
C VAL A 107 18.52 -38.98 -5.21
N PRO A 108 18.47 -39.25 -6.52
CA PRO A 108 18.42 -38.20 -7.53
C PRO A 108 17.18 -37.32 -7.31
N GLN A 109 17.38 -36.02 -7.13
CA GLN A 109 16.28 -35.07 -7.17
C GLN A 109 15.70 -35.05 -8.59
N PRO A 110 14.38 -35.21 -8.77
CA PRO A 110 13.74 -35.06 -10.07
C PRO A 110 13.90 -33.62 -10.57
N ALA A 111 14.15 -33.48 -11.88
CA ALA A 111 14.25 -32.19 -12.53
C ALA A 111 13.01 -31.32 -12.23
N PRO A 112 13.18 -30.01 -11.96
CA PRO A 112 12.06 -29.13 -11.70
C PRO A 112 11.13 -29.10 -12.92
N ALA A 113 9.85 -29.34 -12.68
CA ALA A 113 8.83 -29.28 -13.72
C ALA A 113 8.77 -27.87 -14.34
N PRO A 114 8.51 -27.75 -15.65
CA PRO A 114 8.37 -26.46 -16.31
C PRO A 114 7.28 -25.63 -15.64
N VAL A 115 7.65 -24.42 -15.19
CA VAL A 115 6.74 -23.44 -14.61
C VAL A 115 5.82 -22.92 -15.71
N HIS A 116 4.57 -23.39 -15.72
CA HIS A 116 3.53 -22.80 -16.57
C HIS A 116 3.24 -21.37 -16.08
N GLN A 117 3.61 -20.37 -16.88
CA GLN A 117 3.11 -19.01 -16.65
C GLN A 117 1.59 -19.00 -16.83
N PRO A 118 0.82 -18.47 -15.88
CA PRO A 118 -0.61 -18.34 -16.06
C PRO A 118 -0.88 -17.35 -17.19
N VAL A 119 -1.44 -17.86 -18.28
CA VAL A 119 -2.01 -17.03 -19.35
C VAL A 119 -3.15 -16.23 -18.72
N LEU A 120 -2.97 -14.90 -18.63
CA LEU A 120 -4.00 -13.97 -18.19
C LEU A 120 -5.17 -14.05 -19.17
N SER A 121 -6.19 -14.82 -18.81
CA SER A 121 -7.43 -14.93 -19.56
C SER A 121 -8.17 -13.58 -19.51
N PRO A 122 -8.67 -13.04 -20.63
CA PRO A 122 -9.42 -11.80 -20.63
C PRO A 122 -10.78 -12.03 -19.95
N TYR A 123 -10.84 -11.75 -18.65
CA TYR A 123 -12.10 -11.71 -17.91
C TYR A 123 -12.93 -10.53 -18.42
N VAL A 124 -13.84 -10.81 -19.35
CA VAL A 124 -14.98 -9.94 -19.64
C VAL A 124 -15.90 -10.03 -18.42
N ALA A 125 -15.91 -9.00 -17.59
CA ALA A 125 -16.82 -8.91 -16.46
C ALA A 125 -18.28 -8.89 -16.97
N GLN A 126 -18.96 -10.04 -16.93
CA GLN A 126 -20.41 -10.08 -17.05
C GLN A 126 -20.99 -9.40 -15.82
N ALA A 127 -21.74 -8.32 -16.03
CA ALA A 127 -22.47 -7.66 -14.97
C ALA A 127 -23.42 -8.68 -14.30
N PRO A 128 -23.50 -8.71 -12.96
CA PRO A 128 -24.44 -9.58 -12.28
C PRO A 128 -25.88 -9.26 -12.75
N PRO A 129 -26.74 -10.28 -12.90
CA PRO A 129 -28.13 -10.07 -13.27
C PRO A 129 -28.79 -9.11 -12.29
N GLN A 130 -29.40 -8.03 -12.82
CA GLN A 130 -30.11 -7.06 -12.01
C GLN A 130 -31.27 -7.77 -11.29
N ALA A 131 -31.32 -7.63 -9.97
CA ALA A 131 -32.48 -8.07 -9.20
C ALA A 131 -33.74 -7.36 -9.72
N PRO A 132 -34.87 -8.07 -9.88
CA PRO A 132 -36.12 -7.44 -10.30
C PRO A 132 -36.51 -6.34 -9.30
N PRO A 133 -37.08 -5.23 -9.77
CA PRO A 133 -37.51 -4.14 -8.89
C PRO A 133 -38.51 -4.66 -7.87
N ALA A 134 -38.34 -4.26 -6.60
CA ALA A 134 -39.27 -4.58 -5.54
C ALA A 134 -40.69 -4.05 -5.91
N PRO A 135 -41.75 -4.80 -5.61
CA PRO A 135 -43.11 -4.36 -5.87
C PRO A 135 -43.40 -3.07 -5.10
N TYR A 136 -43.96 -2.09 -5.81
CA TYR A 136 -44.43 -0.82 -5.25
C TYR A 136 -45.39 -1.08 -4.08
N PRO A 137 -45.27 -0.37 -2.94
CA PRO A 137 -46.25 -0.48 -1.88
C PRO A 137 -47.61 -0.05 -2.41
N ALA A 138 -48.61 -0.90 -2.17
CA ALA A 138 -50.00 -0.66 -2.51
C ALA A 138 -50.44 0.71 -1.99
N HIS A 139 -51.13 1.46 -2.85
CA HIS A 139 -51.75 2.74 -2.54
C HIS A 139 -52.61 2.60 -1.27
N VAL A 140 -52.23 3.32 -0.21
CA VAL A 140 -53.07 3.51 0.96
C VAL A 140 -54.30 4.30 0.50
N ALA A 141 -55.46 3.66 0.58
CA ALA A 141 -56.75 4.30 0.34
C ALA A 141 -56.90 5.49 1.29
N TYR A 142 -57.02 6.69 0.74
CA TYR A 142 -57.41 7.87 1.47
C TYR A 142 -58.86 7.67 1.94
N ALA A 143 -59.04 7.49 3.26
CA ALA A 143 -60.34 7.59 3.88
C ALA A 143 -60.86 9.02 3.71
N ASP A 144 -61.94 9.14 2.95
CA ASP A 144 -62.72 10.34 2.72
C ASP A 144 -63.35 10.80 4.06
N ARG A 145 -62.69 11.75 4.72
CA ARG A 145 -63.16 12.35 5.96
C ARG A 145 -63.99 13.59 5.62
N SER A 146 -65.26 13.34 5.35
CA SER A 146 -66.32 14.33 5.15
C SER A 146 -66.76 14.95 6.49
N ASP A 147 -65.84 15.67 7.14
CA ASP A 147 -66.18 16.50 8.31
C ASP A 147 -66.60 17.90 7.82
N GLY A 148 -67.87 18.24 8.09
CA GLY A 148 -68.56 19.45 7.63
C GLY A 148 -67.86 20.76 8.00
N ARG A 149 -66.99 21.24 7.11
CA ARG A 149 -66.42 22.58 7.19
C ARG A 149 -67.43 23.61 6.65
N PRO A 150 -67.62 24.75 7.35
CA PRO A 150 -68.47 25.83 6.88
C PRO A 150 -67.98 26.39 5.53
N PRO A 151 -68.87 27.00 4.72
CA PRO A 151 -68.56 27.50 3.38
C PRO A 151 -67.38 28.46 3.43
N MET A 152 -66.35 28.18 2.61
CA MET A 152 -65.20 29.06 2.45
C MET A 152 -65.69 30.44 2.02
N GLY A 153 -65.38 31.46 2.81
CA GLY A 153 -65.43 32.84 2.36
C GLY A 153 -64.53 33.05 1.14
N PRO A 154 -64.74 34.12 0.37
CA PRO A 154 -63.93 34.42 -0.81
C PRO A 154 -62.45 34.39 -0.42
N PRO A 155 -61.57 33.78 -1.24
CA PRO A 155 -60.15 33.74 -0.95
C PRO A 155 -59.70 35.18 -0.68
N PRO A 156 -58.98 35.44 0.43
CA PRO A 156 -58.42 36.76 0.68
C PRO A 156 -57.63 37.13 -0.56
N GLY A 157 -57.97 38.30 -1.13
CA GLY A 157 -57.38 38.79 -2.35
C GLY A 157 -55.88 38.54 -2.33
N ASP A 158 -55.40 38.06 -3.46
CA ASP A 158 -54.05 37.95 -3.97
C ASP A 158 -53.32 39.30 -3.86
N GLY A 159 -53.24 39.81 -2.64
CA GLY A 159 -52.39 40.89 -2.19
C GLY A 159 -50.99 40.37 -2.30
N GLU A 160 -50.45 40.47 -3.52
CA GLU A 160 -49.06 40.61 -3.90
C GLU A 160 -48.12 40.16 -2.77
N ARG A 161 -48.15 38.86 -2.44
CA ARG A 161 -47.10 38.23 -1.62
C ARG A 161 -45.86 38.27 -2.50
N LYS A 162 -45.23 39.45 -2.58
CA LYS A 162 -43.89 39.63 -3.12
C LYS A 162 -43.05 38.67 -2.33
N SER A 163 -42.79 37.52 -2.97
CA SER A 163 -42.09 36.40 -2.40
C SER A 163 -40.88 36.96 -1.67
N ALA A 164 -40.92 36.91 -0.34
CA ALA A 164 -39.85 37.34 0.53
C ALA A 164 -38.68 36.34 0.48
N TRP A 165 -38.43 35.75 -0.68
CA TRP A 165 -37.14 35.23 -1.08
C TRP A 165 -36.18 36.42 -1.13
N ASN A 166 -35.71 36.76 0.07
CA ASN A 166 -34.67 37.73 0.29
C ASN A 166 -33.46 37.36 -0.59
N LYS A 167 -32.73 38.36 -1.06
CA LYS A 167 -31.49 38.17 -1.82
C LYS A 167 -30.50 37.23 -1.10
N TRP A 168 -30.61 37.14 0.23
CA TRP A 168 -29.89 36.21 1.10
C TRP A 168 -30.14 34.73 0.79
N SER A 169 -31.38 34.33 0.46
CA SER A 169 -31.71 32.93 0.15
C SER A 169 -30.97 32.45 -1.10
N TYR A 170 -30.89 33.27 -2.15
CA TYR A 170 -30.13 32.94 -3.35
C TYR A 170 -28.62 32.85 -3.09
N GLY A 171 -28.10 33.72 -2.22
CA GLY A 171 -26.69 33.65 -1.79
C GLY A 171 -26.36 32.33 -1.08
N LEU A 172 -27.20 31.90 -0.13
CA LEU A 172 -27.01 30.64 0.58
C LEU A 172 -27.13 29.42 -0.34
N ILE A 173 -28.09 29.44 -1.27
CA ILE A 173 -28.24 28.36 -2.26
C ILE A 173 -27.02 28.28 -3.16
N ALA A 174 -26.51 29.41 -3.67
CA ALA A 174 -25.31 29.44 -4.49
C ALA A 174 -24.09 28.86 -3.75
N ILE A 175 -23.89 29.24 -2.48
CA ILE A 175 -22.83 28.68 -1.63
C ILE A 175 -23.01 27.17 -1.46
N ALA A 176 -24.22 26.70 -1.13
CA ALA A 176 -24.51 25.28 -0.96
C ALA A 176 -24.22 24.47 -2.24
N VAL A 177 -24.58 24.99 -3.41
CA VAL A 177 -24.29 24.36 -4.72
C VAL A 177 -22.78 24.27 -4.96
N VAL A 178 -22.02 25.34 -4.68
CA VAL A 178 -20.55 25.32 -4.82
C VAL A 178 -19.92 24.30 -3.88
N VAL A 179 -20.35 24.27 -2.62
CA VAL A 179 -19.86 23.29 -1.63
C VAL A 179 -20.16 21.86 -2.10
N LEU A 180 -21.38 21.57 -2.54
CA LEU A 180 -21.75 20.25 -3.06
C LEU A 180 -20.95 19.87 -4.31
N ALA A 181 -20.69 20.82 -5.23
CA ALA A 181 -19.89 20.58 -6.42
C ALA A 181 -18.43 20.25 -6.06
N VAL A 182 -17.83 20.98 -5.12
CA VAL A 182 -16.47 20.72 -4.63
C VAL A 182 -16.39 19.34 -3.95
N LEU A 183 -17.35 19.04 -3.07
CA LEU A 183 -17.42 17.73 -2.41
C LEU A 183 -17.62 16.60 -3.43
N GLY A 184 -18.54 16.76 -4.39
CA GLY A 184 -18.78 15.81 -5.47
C GLY A 184 -17.55 15.56 -6.35
N ALA A 185 -16.81 16.61 -6.71
CA ALA A 185 -15.57 16.48 -7.46
C ALA A 185 -14.49 15.72 -6.67
N ALA A 186 -14.36 16.00 -5.36
CA ALA A 186 -13.48 15.24 -4.48
C ALA A 186 -13.87 13.75 -4.40
N GLN A 187 -15.18 13.46 -4.35
CA GLN A 187 -15.70 12.08 -4.37
C GLN A 187 -15.33 11.32 -5.65
N LEU A 188 -15.50 11.96 -6.80
CA LEU A 188 -15.18 11.35 -8.08
C LEU A 188 -13.67 11.07 -8.21
N LYS A 189 -12.83 12.00 -7.73
CA LYS A 189 -11.37 11.80 -7.68
C LYS A 189 -10.99 10.61 -6.80
N ALA A 190 -11.58 10.48 -5.61
CA ALA A 190 -11.32 9.35 -4.72
C ALA A 190 -11.73 8.01 -5.36
N ARG A 191 -12.93 7.93 -5.95
CA ARG A 191 -13.40 6.72 -6.64
C ARG A 191 -12.52 6.32 -7.82
N LYS A 192 -12.02 7.30 -8.59
CA LYS A 192 -11.10 7.03 -9.69
C LYS A 192 -9.78 6.43 -9.18
N ALA A 193 -9.30 6.90 -8.03
CA ALA A 193 -8.10 6.35 -7.39
C ALA A 193 -8.33 4.91 -6.91
N GLU A 194 -9.43 4.65 -6.21
CA GLU A 194 -9.82 3.30 -5.77
C GLU A 194 -9.93 2.33 -6.96
N ALA A 195 -10.54 2.78 -8.06
CA ALA A 195 -10.66 1.99 -9.29
C ALA A 195 -9.30 1.67 -9.92
N SER A 196 -8.34 2.61 -9.92
CA SER A 196 -6.99 2.36 -10.44
C SER A 196 -6.18 1.38 -9.59
N VAL A 197 -6.41 1.36 -8.28
CA VAL A 197 -5.68 0.50 -7.34
C VAL A 197 -6.33 -0.89 -7.20
N LYS A 198 -7.62 -1.03 -7.52
CA LYS A 198 -8.35 -2.30 -7.41
C LYS A 198 -7.65 -3.49 -8.10
N PRO A 199 -7.17 -3.40 -9.36
CA PRO A 199 -6.50 -4.54 -10.00
C PRO A 199 -5.26 -5.00 -9.23
N LEU A 200 -4.51 -4.05 -8.65
CA LEU A 200 -3.36 -4.35 -7.81
C LEU A 200 -3.80 -5.09 -6.55
N VAL A 201 -4.79 -4.57 -5.82
CA VAL A 201 -5.28 -5.20 -4.58
C VAL A 201 -5.87 -6.59 -4.85
N VAL A 202 -6.59 -6.79 -5.95
CA VAL A 202 -7.11 -8.11 -6.34
C VAL A 202 -5.98 -9.08 -6.64
N ALA A 203 -4.98 -8.66 -7.42
CA ALA A 203 -3.83 -9.49 -7.74
C ALA A 203 -3.06 -9.90 -6.48
N LEU A 204 -2.89 -8.97 -5.54
CA LEU A 204 -2.15 -9.22 -4.31
C LEU A 204 -2.94 -10.03 -3.32
N SER A 205 -4.17 -9.64 -3.00
CA SER A 205 -4.97 -10.35 -2.00
C SER A 205 -5.39 -11.75 -2.44
N GLN A 206 -5.21 -12.12 -3.72
CA GLN A 206 -5.68 -13.37 -4.32
C GLN A 206 -7.19 -13.60 -4.13
N ARG A 207 -7.94 -12.52 -3.91
CA ARG A 207 -9.40 -12.51 -3.74
C ARG A 207 -9.97 -11.23 -4.33
N ASN A 208 -11.30 -11.15 -4.39
CA ASN A 208 -11.99 -9.95 -4.90
C ASN A 208 -12.03 -8.84 -3.84
N ALA A 209 -10.86 -8.31 -3.47
CA ALA A 209 -10.74 -7.23 -2.50
C ALA A 209 -10.55 -5.85 -3.17
N SER A 210 -10.73 -4.80 -2.37
CA SER A 210 -10.55 -3.40 -2.82
C SER A 210 -9.78 -2.57 -1.79
N ALA A 211 -9.09 -1.53 -2.24
CA ALA A 211 -8.59 -0.48 -1.36
C ALA A 211 -9.62 0.64 -1.29
N ARG A 212 -9.92 1.10 -0.07
CA ARG A 212 -10.72 2.29 0.19
C ARG A 212 -9.81 3.45 0.55
N CYS A 213 -10.04 4.59 -0.09
CA CYS A 213 -9.29 5.81 0.15
C CYS A 213 -10.17 6.81 0.91
N PRO A 214 -9.83 7.19 2.16
CA PRO A 214 -10.65 8.02 3.02
C PRO A 214 -10.79 9.41 2.43
N ARG A 215 -11.95 9.98 2.73
CA ARG A 215 -12.36 11.30 2.26
C ARG A 215 -11.91 12.32 3.31
N TYR A 216 -10.80 13.02 3.04
CA TYR A 216 -10.26 14.29 3.58
C TYR A 216 -10.43 14.71 5.07
N ILE A 217 -11.14 13.99 5.94
CA ILE A 217 -11.50 14.48 7.29
C ILE A 217 -11.60 13.38 8.36
N THR A 218 -11.49 12.10 8.02
CA THR A 218 -11.69 10.97 8.96
C THR A 218 -10.41 10.18 9.28
N SER A 219 -9.24 10.66 8.82
CA SER A 219 -7.97 9.91 8.85
C SER A 219 -7.06 10.23 10.06
N VAL A 220 -7.51 11.05 11.02
CA VAL A 220 -6.64 11.55 12.11
C VAL A 220 -6.46 10.51 13.23
N LEU A 221 -7.14 9.36 13.16
CA LEU A 221 -7.13 8.37 14.23
C LEU A 221 -6.70 7.01 13.67
N THR A 222 -5.37 6.84 13.68
CA THR A 222 -4.63 5.57 13.84
C THR A 222 -4.62 4.58 12.66
N ASN A 223 -3.38 4.32 12.21
CA ASN A 223 -2.90 3.37 11.19
C ASN A 223 -2.95 3.89 9.74
N VAL A 224 -1.80 3.78 9.05
CA VAL A 224 -1.61 4.16 7.64
C VAL A 224 -2.40 3.28 6.66
N GLY A 225 -2.80 2.10 7.14
CA GLY A 225 -3.63 1.10 6.51
C GLY A 225 -4.31 0.26 7.60
N SER A 226 -5.43 -0.38 7.27
CA SER A 226 -6.06 -1.38 8.13
C SER A 226 -7.00 -2.28 7.36
N VAL A 227 -7.05 -3.55 7.75
CA VAL A 227 -8.09 -4.48 7.34
C VAL A 227 -9.03 -4.74 8.50
N ARG A 228 -10.34 -4.63 8.24
CA ARG A 228 -11.37 -4.82 9.27
C ARG A 228 -11.80 -6.28 9.32
N LEU A 229 -12.01 -6.78 10.54
CA LEU A 229 -12.77 -8.00 10.77
C LEU A 229 -14.26 -7.65 10.91
N ASP A 230 -15.14 -8.46 10.34
CA ASP A 230 -16.59 -8.35 10.55
C ASP A 230 -17.02 -8.89 11.92
N SER A 231 -18.32 -8.86 12.22
CA SER A 231 -18.89 -9.35 13.48
C SER A 231 -18.68 -10.86 13.70
N GLU A 232 -18.42 -11.61 12.65
CA GLU A 232 -18.11 -13.04 12.70
C GLU A 232 -16.61 -13.32 12.73
N GLY A 233 -15.77 -12.26 12.84
CA GLY A 233 -14.32 -12.37 12.86
C GLY A 233 -13.70 -12.66 11.48
N ARG A 234 -14.46 -12.52 10.39
CA ARG A 234 -13.94 -12.73 9.03
C ARG A 234 -13.28 -11.47 8.51
N ILE A 235 -12.21 -11.66 7.76
CA ILE A 235 -11.51 -10.59 7.07
C ILE A 235 -12.38 -10.01 5.97
N ALA A 236 -12.66 -8.70 6.06
CA ALA A 236 -13.39 -7.98 5.04
C ALA A 236 -12.66 -8.02 3.68
N ASP A 237 -13.43 -7.97 2.59
CA ASP A 237 -12.90 -7.84 1.21
C ASP A 237 -12.40 -6.41 0.90
N ARG A 238 -11.85 -5.72 1.90
CA ARG A 238 -11.29 -4.38 1.71
C ARG A 238 -10.23 -4.03 2.75
N THR A 239 -9.28 -3.20 2.31
CA THR A 239 -8.36 -2.46 3.17
C THR A 239 -8.73 -0.98 3.15
N ASP A 240 -8.70 -0.32 4.30
CA ASP A 240 -8.86 1.12 4.45
C ASP A 240 -7.45 1.73 4.54
N LEU A 241 -7.02 2.49 3.52
CA LEU A 241 -5.69 3.15 3.48
C LEU A 241 -5.80 4.61 3.93
N THR A 242 -4.70 5.32 4.18
CA THR A 242 -4.78 6.78 4.40
C THR A 242 -4.79 7.58 3.09
N GLY A 243 -5.18 8.85 3.17
CA GLY A 243 -5.17 9.78 2.02
C GLY A 243 -3.80 9.87 1.33
N PRO A 244 -2.71 10.14 2.06
CA PRO A 244 -1.36 10.18 1.48
C PRO A 244 -0.92 8.86 0.84
N VAL A 245 -1.23 7.72 1.47
CA VAL A 245 -0.93 6.40 0.89
C VAL A 245 -1.63 6.23 -0.46
N CYS A 246 -2.92 6.58 -0.53
CA CYS A 246 -3.66 6.55 -1.78
C CYS A 246 -3.14 7.54 -2.84
N ASP A 247 -2.64 8.70 -2.44
CA ASP A 247 -2.03 9.67 -3.36
C ASP A 247 -0.70 9.15 -3.92
N GLY A 248 0.13 8.48 -3.12
CA GLY A 248 1.35 7.80 -3.59
C GLY A 248 1.05 6.70 -4.60
N LEU A 249 0.08 5.83 -4.33
CA LEU A 249 -0.36 4.82 -5.29
C LEU A 249 -0.86 5.45 -6.58
N ARG A 250 -1.66 6.51 -6.49
CA ARG A 250 -2.14 7.24 -7.67
C ARG A 250 -0.99 7.82 -8.47
N ASN A 251 0.06 8.30 -7.81
CA ASN A 251 1.21 8.87 -8.47
C ASN A 251 1.87 7.84 -9.40
N LEU A 252 1.97 6.58 -8.97
CA LEU A 252 2.53 5.48 -9.78
C LEU A 252 1.77 5.24 -11.09
N TYR A 253 0.47 5.50 -11.13
CA TYR A 253 -0.37 5.32 -12.32
C TYR A 253 -0.43 6.55 -13.24
N LYS A 254 0.13 7.68 -12.83
CA LYS A 254 0.23 8.85 -13.72
C LYS A 254 1.28 8.60 -14.81
N PRO A 255 1.16 9.23 -15.99
CA PRO A 255 2.25 9.26 -16.97
C PRO A 255 3.55 9.74 -16.31
N GLY A 256 4.61 8.94 -16.39
CA GLY A 256 5.90 9.23 -15.75
C GLY A 256 5.99 8.94 -14.25
N GLY A 257 4.91 8.47 -13.61
CA GLY A 257 4.87 8.22 -12.17
C GLY A 257 5.92 7.23 -11.67
N THR A 258 6.09 6.11 -12.38
CA THR A 258 7.16 5.14 -12.09
C THR A 258 8.56 5.66 -12.46
N ALA A 259 8.67 6.61 -13.40
CA ALA A 259 9.94 7.22 -13.77
C ALA A 259 10.48 8.13 -12.65
N GLU A 260 9.61 8.71 -11.80
CA GLU A 260 10.03 9.45 -10.62
C GLU A 260 10.84 8.57 -9.63
N LEU A 261 10.67 7.25 -9.67
CA LEU A 261 11.42 6.29 -8.84
C LEU A 261 12.84 6.02 -9.33
N ALA A 262 13.26 6.58 -10.48
CA ALA A 262 14.63 6.45 -10.96
C ALA A 262 15.66 7.02 -9.96
N CYS A 263 15.25 7.96 -9.09
CA CYS A 263 16.09 8.50 -8.02
C CYS A 263 16.58 7.43 -7.02
N LEU A 264 15.88 6.30 -6.90
CA LEU A 264 16.24 5.19 -6.00
C LEU A 264 17.59 4.56 -6.38
N THR A 265 17.94 4.61 -7.66
CA THR A 265 19.23 4.11 -8.17
C THR A 265 20.16 5.24 -8.62
N ASN A 266 19.64 6.45 -8.84
CA ASN A 266 20.39 7.60 -9.39
C ASN A 266 20.72 8.64 -8.31
N GLY A 267 21.61 8.29 -7.38
CA GLY A 267 22.19 9.23 -6.40
C GLY A 267 21.37 9.46 -5.12
N GLY A 268 20.20 8.83 -4.97
CA GLY A 268 19.47 8.75 -3.71
C GLY A 268 18.81 10.04 -3.23
N LYS A 269 18.68 11.06 -4.08
CA LYS A 269 17.92 12.29 -3.78
C LYS A 269 16.54 12.18 -4.40
N CYS A 270 15.60 11.59 -3.67
CA CYS A 270 14.25 11.36 -4.17
C CYS A 270 13.33 12.53 -3.87
N SER A 271 12.39 12.78 -4.79
CA SER A 271 11.31 13.72 -4.52
C SER A 271 10.42 13.18 -3.40
N ARG A 272 9.72 14.08 -2.72
CA ARG A 272 8.74 13.68 -1.70
C ARG A 272 7.67 12.73 -2.27
N ASN A 273 7.20 12.97 -3.49
CA ASN A 273 6.21 12.11 -4.14
C ASN A 273 6.75 10.70 -4.41
N ALA A 274 8.02 10.58 -4.83
CA ALA A 274 8.67 9.29 -5.02
C ALA A 274 8.74 8.51 -3.69
N LEU A 275 9.15 9.16 -2.61
CA LEU A 275 9.23 8.54 -1.27
C LEU A 275 7.84 8.15 -0.73
N ILE A 276 6.82 8.98 -0.92
CA ILE A 276 5.43 8.63 -0.57
C ILE A 276 5.00 7.38 -1.36
N SER A 277 5.30 7.29 -2.66
CA SER A 277 5.01 6.08 -3.45
C SER A 277 5.72 4.82 -2.93
N VAL A 278 6.97 4.93 -2.46
CA VAL A 278 7.70 3.81 -1.83
C VAL A 278 7.00 3.33 -0.57
N VAL A 279 6.62 4.26 0.32
CA VAL A 279 5.86 3.94 1.53
C VAL A 279 4.50 3.34 1.17
N SER A 280 3.81 3.89 0.18
CA SER A 280 2.52 3.39 -0.27
C SER A 280 2.56 1.96 -0.78
N ILE A 281 3.59 1.58 -1.55
CA ILE A 281 3.79 0.20 -2.01
C ILE A 281 3.98 -0.72 -0.80
N SER A 282 4.81 -0.30 0.16
CA SER A 282 5.12 -1.06 1.37
C SER A 282 3.87 -1.31 2.23
N VAL A 283 3.07 -0.27 2.46
CA VAL A 283 1.79 -0.38 3.19
C VAL A 283 0.82 -1.31 2.45
N VAL A 284 0.63 -1.15 1.14
CA VAL A 284 -0.28 -2.04 0.38
C VAL A 284 0.20 -3.49 0.40
N ALA A 285 1.52 -3.72 0.37
CA ALA A 285 2.07 -5.05 0.52
C ALA A 285 1.68 -5.67 1.86
N HIS A 286 1.84 -4.90 2.96
CA HIS A 286 1.46 -5.33 4.31
C HIS A 286 -0.03 -5.65 4.41
N GLU A 287 -0.90 -4.71 4.02
CA GLU A 287 -2.35 -4.90 4.08
C GLU A 287 -2.82 -6.08 3.19
N SER A 288 -2.10 -6.38 2.11
CA SER A 288 -2.42 -7.53 1.27
C SER A 288 -2.19 -8.87 1.99
N MET A 289 -1.25 -8.95 2.94
CA MET A 289 -1.06 -10.13 3.79
C MET A 289 -2.28 -10.36 4.69
N HIS A 290 -2.78 -9.30 5.32
CA HIS A 290 -4.02 -9.38 6.10
C HIS A 290 -5.21 -9.83 5.26
N LEU A 291 -5.35 -9.31 4.03
CA LEU A 291 -6.42 -9.76 3.12
C LEU A 291 -6.31 -11.25 2.75
N ARG A 292 -5.11 -11.83 2.77
CA ARG A 292 -4.85 -13.26 2.55
C ARG A 292 -5.09 -14.14 3.79
N GLY A 293 -5.39 -13.57 4.95
CA GLY A 293 -5.57 -14.36 6.18
C GLY A 293 -4.44 -14.25 7.20
N GLN A 294 -3.37 -13.51 6.91
CA GLN A 294 -2.27 -13.34 7.86
C GLN A 294 -2.66 -12.34 8.93
N LEU A 295 -2.94 -12.80 10.15
CA LEU A 295 -3.33 -11.92 11.26
C LEU A 295 -2.16 -11.61 12.21
N ASP A 296 -1.04 -12.33 12.09
CA ASP A 296 0.17 -12.04 12.84
C ASP A 296 0.93 -10.89 12.17
N GLU A 297 1.11 -9.79 12.91
CA GLU A 297 1.67 -8.54 12.41
C GLU A 297 3.14 -8.67 11.98
N GLY A 298 3.95 -9.40 12.75
CA GLY A 298 5.36 -9.62 12.42
C GLY A 298 5.53 -10.52 11.19
N ARG A 299 4.69 -11.55 11.06
CA ARG A 299 4.67 -12.39 9.87
C ARG A 299 4.13 -11.65 8.64
N ALA A 300 3.09 -10.83 8.80
CA ALA A 300 2.59 -9.95 7.75
C ALA A 300 3.68 -8.99 7.29
N GLU A 301 4.39 -8.34 8.22
CA GLU A 301 5.51 -7.45 7.91
C GLU A 301 6.60 -8.20 7.13
N CYS A 302 7.01 -9.37 7.62
CA CYS A 302 8.05 -10.15 6.98
C CYS A 302 7.71 -10.55 5.53
N GLU A 303 6.53 -11.12 5.32
CA GLU A 303 6.08 -11.55 3.99
C GLU A 303 5.88 -10.33 3.06
N SER A 304 5.44 -9.19 3.61
CA SER A 304 5.21 -7.97 2.85
C SER A 304 6.48 -7.29 2.33
N ILE A 305 7.63 -7.47 2.98
CA ILE A 305 8.92 -6.97 2.50
C ILE A 305 9.24 -7.62 1.14
N GLY A 306 9.13 -8.94 1.05
CA GLY A 306 9.30 -9.67 -0.22
C GLY A 306 8.22 -9.31 -1.25
N GLU A 307 6.96 -9.20 -0.81
CA GLU A 307 5.84 -8.83 -1.68
C GLU A 307 6.01 -7.42 -2.28
N SER A 308 6.62 -6.49 -1.55
CA SER A 308 6.87 -5.12 -2.03
C SER A 308 7.73 -5.10 -3.30
N GLU A 309 8.71 -6.00 -3.40
CA GLU A 309 9.49 -6.17 -4.64
C GLU A 309 8.59 -6.72 -5.78
N ALA A 310 7.82 -7.77 -5.50
CA ALA A 310 6.94 -8.42 -6.48
C ALA A 310 5.87 -7.44 -7.04
N ILE A 311 5.28 -6.63 -6.16
CA ILE A 311 4.36 -5.55 -6.50
C ILE A 311 5.03 -4.55 -7.44
N SER A 312 6.21 -4.09 -7.05
CA SER A 312 6.93 -3.07 -7.81
C SER A 312 7.22 -3.56 -9.23
N ARG A 313 7.62 -4.82 -9.38
CA ARG A 313 7.84 -5.45 -10.69
C ARG A 313 6.56 -5.57 -11.52
N THR A 314 5.42 -5.85 -10.88
CA THR A 314 4.10 -5.87 -11.56
C THR A 314 3.74 -4.49 -12.10
N LEU A 315 4.12 -3.43 -11.39
CA LEU A 315 4.02 -2.03 -11.82
C LEU A 315 5.09 -1.61 -12.85
N LYS A 316 5.86 -2.57 -13.38
CA LYS A 316 6.94 -2.35 -14.36
C LYS A 316 8.08 -1.46 -13.85
N ILE A 317 8.25 -1.39 -12.53
CA ILE A 317 9.44 -0.77 -11.93
C ILE A 317 10.63 -1.72 -12.16
N PRO A 318 11.79 -1.22 -12.64
CA PRO A 318 12.98 -2.04 -12.84
C PRO A 318 13.38 -2.84 -11.59
N LEU A 319 13.88 -4.07 -11.78
CA LEU A 319 14.20 -5.00 -10.69
C LEU A 319 15.10 -4.37 -9.62
N GLN A 320 16.14 -3.64 -10.02
CA GLN A 320 17.04 -2.98 -9.08
C GLN A 320 16.29 -1.97 -8.18
N GLN A 321 15.40 -1.14 -8.75
CA GLN A 321 14.58 -0.21 -7.98
C GLN A 321 13.56 -0.94 -7.10
N ALA A 322 12.96 -2.04 -7.58
CA ALA A 322 12.04 -2.86 -6.80
C ALA A 322 12.72 -3.47 -5.55
N ARG A 323 13.97 -3.96 -5.69
CA ARG A 323 14.75 -4.44 -4.54
C ARG A 323 15.08 -3.30 -3.56
N VAL A 324 15.40 -2.10 -4.05
CA VAL A 324 15.58 -0.92 -3.19
C VAL A 324 14.30 -0.59 -2.43
N ILE A 325 13.12 -0.68 -3.06
CA ILE A 325 11.82 -0.47 -2.37
C ILE A 325 11.65 -1.46 -1.23
N SER A 326 11.91 -2.75 -1.47
CA SER A 326 11.86 -3.80 -0.45
C SER A 326 12.87 -3.55 0.69
N TYR A 327 14.09 -3.14 0.36
CA TYR A 327 15.07 -2.71 1.36
C TYR A 327 14.60 -1.51 2.18
N LEU A 328 13.96 -0.51 1.55
CA LEU A 328 13.47 0.68 2.25
C LEU A 328 12.24 0.40 3.13
N HIS A 329 11.42 -0.58 2.75
CA HIS A 329 10.37 -1.12 3.63
C HIS A 329 11.01 -1.63 4.92
N TYR A 330 11.98 -2.54 4.79
CA TYR A 330 12.72 -3.06 5.95
C TYR A 330 13.49 -1.95 6.69
N ALA A 331 14.56 -1.42 6.11
CA ALA A 331 15.51 -0.57 6.84
C ALA A 331 14.96 0.82 7.18
N GLY A 332 13.99 1.32 6.41
CA GLY A 332 13.43 2.67 6.54
C GLY A 332 12.17 2.75 7.40
N MET A 333 11.34 1.70 7.42
CA MET A 333 10.04 1.72 8.11
C MET A 333 10.04 0.85 9.37
N ASN A 334 10.55 -0.38 9.30
CA ASN A 334 10.55 -1.37 10.40
C ASN A 334 11.07 -0.83 11.75
N PRO A 335 12.13 -0.01 11.85
CA PRO A 335 12.59 0.51 13.15
C PRO A 335 11.59 1.45 13.86
N TYR A 336 10.57 1.92 13.15
CA TYR A 336 9.56 2.85 13.66
C TYR A 336 8.16 2.23 13.73
N THR A 337 8.05 0.92 13.51
CA THR A 337 6.80 0.18 13.74
C THR A 337 6.76 -0.32 15.19
N PRO A 338 5.56 -0.61 15.75
CA PRO A 338 5.46 -1.20 17.09
C PRO A 338 6.20 -2.55 17.17
N ASP A 339 6.66 -2.94 18.36
CA ASP A 339 7.50 -4.14 18.55
C ASP A 339 6.93 -5.42 17.92
N ARG A 340 5.60 -5.59 17.92
CA ARG A 340 4.92 -6.75 17.32
C ARG A 340 5.06 -6.86 15.79
N TYR A 341 5.46 -5.77 15.12
CA TYR A 341 5.72 -5.72 13.68
C TYR A 341 7.21 -5.94 13.37
N GLN A 342 8.10 -5.77 14.35
CA GLN A 342 9.52 -5.68 14.07
C GLN A 342 10.09 -7.02 13.60
N VAL A 343 10.74 -6.99 12.45
CA VAL A 343 11.43 -8.14 11.84
C VAL A 343 12.92 -7.88 11.67
N SER A 344 13.70 -8.94 11.54
CA SER A 344 15.16 -8.92 11.33
C SER A 344 15.59 -10.12 10.49
N ALA A 345 16.86 -10.18 10.08
CA ALA A 345 17.38 -11.32 9.33
C ALA A 345 17.27 -12.67 10.09
N SER A 346 17.20 -12.66 11.42
CA SER A 346 17.07 -13.91 12.20
C SER A 346 15.67 -14.51 12.19
N ASN A 347 14.63 -13.72 11.92
CA ASN A 347 13.23 -14.18 11.93
C ASN A 347 12.49 -13.91 10.61
N CYS A 348 13.15 -13.35 9.60
CA CYS A 348 12.54 -13.01 8.33
C CYS A 348 13.46 -13.29 7.14
N ALA A 349 13.10 -14.28 6.31
CA ALA A 349 13.90 -14.71 5.17
C ALA A 349 14.09 -13.63 4.07
N PRO A 350 13.05 -12.85 3.67
CA PRO A 350 13.24 -11.70 2.78
C PRO A 350 14.26 -10.69 3.30
N VAL A 351 14.26 -10.41 4.62
CA VAL A 351 15.24 -9.51 5.24
C VAL A 351 16.64 -10.10 5.17
N ALA A 352 16.80 -11.38 5.53
CA ALA A 352 18.09 -12.06 5.44
C ALA A 352 18.67 -12.03 4.01
N ALA A 353 17.82 -12.19 2.99
CA ALA A 353 18.23 -12.09 1.60
C ALA A 353 18.67 -10.68 1.20
N LEU A 354 17.99 -9.64 1.67
CA LEU A 354 18.37 -8.24 1.43
C LEU A 354 19.68 -7.85 2.11
N GLU A 355 19.93 -8.35 3.33
CA GLU A 355 21.19 -8.10 4.04
C GLU A 355 22.37 -8.85 3.43
N ALA A 356 22.14 -10.06 2.91
CA ALA A 356 23.18 -10.84 2.23
C ALA A 356 23.59 -10.24 0.87
N ASP A 357 22.68 -9.55 0.19
CA ASP A 357 22.92 -8.92 -1.12
C ASP A 357 22.20 -7.56 -1.20
N LEU A 358 22.88 -6.51 -0.74
CA LEU A 358 22.33 -5.14 -0.70
C LEU A 358 22.02 -4.61 -2.11
N PRO A 359 20.84 -4.01 -2.35
CA PRO A 359 20.42 -3.61 -3.70
C PRO A 359 20.98 -2.25 -4.15
N GLY A 360 22.30 -2.10 -4.11
CA GLY A 360 22.98 -0.91 -4.63
C GLY A 360 24.09 -0.38 -3.72
N ASP A 361 24.49 0.85 -3.98
CA ASP A 361 25.56 1.52 -3.22
C ASP A 361 25.12 1.80 -1.77
N PRO A 362 25.89 1.39 -0.74
CA PRO A 362 25.52 1.58 0.66
C PRO A 362 25.30 3.05 1.07
N ALA A 363 26.05 4.01 0.50
CA ALA A 363 25.88 5.43 0.83
C ALA A 363 24.60 6.01 0.22
N ILE A 364 24.19 5.54 -0.96
CA ILE A 364 22.87 5.84 -1.54
C ILE A 364 21.75 5.23 -0.67
N LEU A 365 21.89 3.96 -0.29
CA LEU A 365 20.90 3.25 0.53
C LEU A 365 20.70 3.89 1.90
N ASP A 366 21.76 4.32 2.58
CA ASP A 366 21.63 5.01 3.87
C ASP A 366 20.89 6.37 3.73
N ARG A 367 21.21 7.14 2.70
CA ARG A 367 20.54 8.43 2.43
C ARG A 367 19.05 8.23 2.14
N LEU A 368 18.70 7.20 1.36
CA LEU A 368 17.33 6.85 1.06
C LEU A 368 16.60 6.33 2.31
N ARG A 369 17.26 5.51 3.13
CA ARG A 369 16.73 5.01 4.41
C ARG A 369 16.29 6.15 5.31
N VAL A 370 17.12 7.18 5.49
CA VAL A 370 16.80 8.37 6.29
C VAL A 370 15.61 9.14 5.70
N GLN A 371 15.60 9.36 4.38
CA GLN A 371 14.50 10.05 3.68
C GLN A 371 13.16 9.30 3.80
N THR A 372 13.18 7.98 3.62
CA THR A 372 12.00 7.12 3.77
C THR A 372 11.53 7.11 5.22
N SER A 373 12.44 7.02 6.20
CA SER A 373 12.11 7.08 7.64
C SER A 373 11.39 8.38 7.99
N ASN A 374 11.88 9.51 7.48
CA ASN A 374 11.26 10.81 7.72
C ASN A 374 9.87 10.89 7.09
N THR A 375 9.72 10.36 5.87
CA THR A 375 8.44 10.31 5.15
C THR A 375 7.44 9.42 5.89
N TRP A 376 7.85 8.24 6.32
CA TRP A 376 7.03 7.32 7.11
C TRP A 376 6.50 7.98 8.38
N ARG A 377 7.38 8.60 9.18
CA ARG A 377 6.97 9.28 10.41
C ARG A 377 6.00 10.42 10.15
N GLU A 378 6.18 11.19 9.08
CA GLU A 378 5.23 12.25 8.70
C GLU A 378 3.85 11.67 8.33
N LEU A 379 3.80 10.50 7.67
CA LEU A 379 2.55 9.86 7.28
C LEU A 379 1.86 9.10 8.41
N ALA A 380 2.61 8.71 9.43
CA ALA A 380 2.12 7.94 10.58
C ALA A 380 1.59 8.83 11.73
N THR A 381 1.88 10.13 11.70
CA THR A 381 1.32 11.15 12.62
C THR A 381 0.03 11.74 12.07
#